data_AF-A0A969NIA7-F1
#
_entry.id   AF-A0A969NIA7-F1
#
_cell.length_a   1.000
_cell.length_b   1.000
_cell.length_c   1.000
_cell.angle_alpha   90.00
_cell.angle_beta   90.00
_cell.angle_gamma   90.00
#
_symmetry.space_group_name_H-M   'P 1'
#
loop_
_entity.id
_entity.type
_entity.pdbx_description
1 polymer ?
#
loop_
_entity_poly.entity_id
_entity_poly.type
_entity_poly.pdbx_seq_one_letter_code
_entity_poly.pdbx_strand_id
1 'polypeptide(L)'
;MILIAHRGNINGPRPKWENDKSYVIDAVNAGYKCEIDVWYLNNNFYLSHDYPKHHHLIDLDFLIRPVFYIHCKNIPALQKLIKFNTFFIVMTM
;
A
#
# COMPACT_ATOMS: atom_id res chain seq x y z
N MET A 1 -0.22 -19.04 -10.91
CA MET A 1 -0.54 -17.67 -11.40
C MET A 1 -0.71 -16.78 -10.19
N ILE A 2 -0.09 -15.60 -10.15
CA ILE A 2 -0.27 -14.63 -9.05
C ILE A 2 -1.28 -13.58 -9.52
N LEU A 3 -2.32 -13.33 -8.73
CA LEU A 3 -3.28 -12.25 -8.98
C LEU A 3 -2.91 -11.06 -8.10
N ILE A 4 -2.80 -9.87 -8.70
CA ILE A 4 -2.45 -8.64 -8.00
C ILE A 4 -3.59 -7.64 -8.19
N ALA A 5 -4.25 -7.29 -7.09
CA ALA A 5 -5.25 -6.23 -7.05
C ALA A 5 -4.54 -4.88 -6.87
N HIS A 6 -4.65 -4.01 -7.87
CA HIS A 6 -4.07 -2.67 -7.84
C HIS A 6 -4.89 -1.77 -6.92
N ARG A 7 -4.31 -1.31 -5.82
CA ARG A 7 -4.94 -0.45 -4.79
C ARG A 7 -6.21 -1.03 -4.15
N GLY A 8 -6.32 -2.36 -4.13
CA GLY A 8 -7.50 -3.09 -3.65
C GLY A 8 -8.57 -3.40 -4.71
N ASN A 9 -8.39 -2.94 -5.96
CA ASN A 9 -9.36 -3.20 -7.02
C ASN A 9 -9.24 -4.62 -7.59
N ILE A 10 -10.24 -5.47 -7.30
CA ILE A 10 -10.39 -6.80 -7.93
C ILE A 10 -11.30 -6.79 -9.17
N ASN A 11 -12.19 -5.79 -9.29
CA ASN A 11 -13.19 -5.68 -10.36
C ASN A 11 -13.30 -4.24 -10.86
N GLY A 12 -12.34 -3.83 -11.69
CA GLY A 12 -12.25 -2.46 -12.21
C GLY A 12 -11.92 -1.41 -11.14
N PRO A 13 -11.61 -0.17 -11.54
CA PRO A 13 -11.22 0.88 -10.62
C PRO A 13 -12.41 1.38 -9.77
N ARG A 14 -12.18 1.55 -8.47
CA ARG A 14 -13.13 2.18 -7.52
C ARG A 14 -12.44 3.32 -6.76
N PRO A 15 -12.25 4.50 -7.37
CA PRO A 15 -11.39 5.57 -6.85
C PRO A 15 -11.67 6.01 -5.42
N LYS A 16 -12.93 5.95 -4.97
CA LYS A 16 -13.34 6.33 -3.60
C LYS A 16 -12.75 5.42 -2.52
N TRP A 17 -12.45 4.18 -2.86
CA TRP A 17 -12.03 3.13 -1.92
C TRP A 17 -10.58 2.68 -2.15
N GLU A 18 -9.93 3.15 -3.21
CA GLU A 18 -8.54 2.84 -3.49
C GLU A 18 -7.64 3.21 -2.32
N ASN A 19 -6.73 2.31 -1.95
CA ASN A 19 -5.82 2.49 -0.81
C ASN A 19 -6.54 2.74 0.53
N ASP A 20 -7.81 2.35 0.66
CA ASP A 20 -8.43 2.21 1.96
C ASP A 20 -8.00 0.89 2.61
N LYS A 21 -7.72 0.93 3.92
CA LYS A 21 -7.21 -0.24 4.67
C LYS A 21 -8.18 -1.42 4.59
N SER A 22 -9.49 -1.17 4.73
CA SER A 22 -10.50 -2.24 4.71
C SER A 22 -10.64 -2.82 3.31
N TYR A 23 -10.68 -1.96 2.29
CA TYR A 23 -10.84 -2.39 0.90
C TYR A 23 -9.65 -3.21 0.40
N VAL A 24 -8.42 -2.81 0.75
CA VAL A 24 -7.21 -3.57 0.45
C VAL A 24 -7.23 -4.94 1.15
N ILE A 25 -7.69 -4.99 2.40
CA ILE A 25 -7.80 -6.26 3.14
C ILE A 25 -8.87 -7.17 2.53
N ASP A 26 -9.98 -6.64 2.04
CA ASP A 26 -11.01 -7.43 1.35
C ASP A 26 -10.44 -8.11 0.10
N ALA A 27 -9.62 -7.41 -0.68
CA ALA A 27 -8.94 -7.99 -1.83
C ALA A 27 -7.95 -9.09 -1.42
N VAL A 28 -7.20 -8.89 -0.34
CA VAL A 28 -6.29 -9.91 0.22
C VAL A 28 -7.08 -11.14 0.68
N ASN A 29 -8.19 -10.94 1.39
CA ASN A 29 -9.06 -12.02 1.87
C ASN A 29 -9.72 -12.78 0.72
N ALA A 30 -9.95 -12.13 -0.42
CA ALA A 30 -10.41 -12.75 -1.66
C ALA A 30 -9.32 -13.56 -2.39
N GLY A 31 -8.10 -13.66 -1.83
CA GLY A 31 -7.00 -14.47 -2.37
C GLY A 31 -6.05 -13.72 -3.30
N TYR A 32 -6.16 -12.39 -3.40
CA TYR A 32 -5.26 -11.57 -4.20
C TYR A 32 -4.05 -11.13 -3.37
N LYS A 33 -2.92 -10.91 -4.02
CA LYS A 33 -1.93 -9.97 -3.48
C LYS A 33 -2.37 -8.56 -3.82
N CYS A 34 -1.94 -7.56 -3.06
CA CYS A 34 -2.31 -6.16 -3.34
C CYS A 34 -1.08 -5.31 -3.63
N GLU A 35 -1.15 -4.53 -4.69
CA GLU A 35 -0.30 -3.36 -4.84
C GLU A 35 -0.95 -2.19 -4.08
N ILE A 36 -0.15 -1.42 -3.34
CA ILE A 36 -0.61 -0.32 -2.51
C ILE A 36 0.33 0.89 -2.58
N ASP A 37 -0.24 2.09 -2.52
CA ASP A 37 0.50 3.35 -2.50
C ASP A 37 0.81 3.77 -1.05
N VAL A 38 2.10 3.94 -0.73
CA VAL A 38 2.56 4.27 0.63
C VAL A 38 3.35 5.57 0.65
N TRP A 39 2.97 6.45 1.58
CA TRP A 39 3.71 7.65 1.95
C TRP A 39 4.31 7.49 3.34
N TYR A 40 5.43 8.18 3.57
CA TYR A 40 5.97 8.38 4.92
C TYR A 40 6.18 9.88 5.17
N LEU A 41 5.46 10.45 6.14
CA LEU A 41 5.52 11.86 6.50
C LEU A 41 5.40 12.00 8.02
N ASN A 42 6.13 12.94 8.62
CA ASN A 42 6.05 13.24 10.06
C ASN A 42 6.09 12.00 10.97
N ASN A 43 7.01 11.07 10.67
CA ASN A 43 7.20 9.79 11.36
C ASN A 43 6.05 8.77 11.28
N ASN A 44 5.13 8.95 10.35
CA ASN A 44 3.98 8.06 10.16
C ASN A 44 3.90 7.51 8.74
N PHE A 45 3.34 6.31 8.62
CA PHE A 45 3.00 5.71 7.33
C PHE A 45 1.54 6.02 6.96
N TYR A 46 1.29 6.22 5.67
CA TYR A 46 -0.04 6.49 5.14
C TYR A 46 -0.29 5.68 3.87
N LEU A 47 -1.51 5.17 3.74
CA LEU A 47 -2.03 4.43 2.58
C LEU A 47 -2.83 5.40 1.69
N SER A 48 -2.26 5.85 0.59
CA SER A 48 -2.90 6.91 -0.22
C SER A 48 -2.29 7.02 -1.60
N HIS A 49 -3.11 7.05 -2.64
CA HIS A 49 -2.64 7.35 -3.99
C HIS A 49 -2.22 8.83 -4.12
N ASP A 50 -3.10 9.71 -3.65
CA ASP A 50 -2.88 11.16 -3.64
C ASP A 50 -2.19 11.59 -2.34
N TYR A 51 -2.09 12.90 -2.11
CA TYR A 51 -1.50 13.43 -0.88
C TYR A 51 -2.22 12.87 0.37
N PRO A 52 -1.47 12.33 1.35
CA PRO A 52 -2.06 11.63 2.48
C PRO A 52 -2.86 12.56 3.40
N LYS A 53 -3.96 12.03 3.92
CA LYS A 53 -4.82 12.67 4.92
C LYS A 53 -4.77 11.90 6.23
N HIS A 54 -5.22 12.50 7.33
CA HIS A 54 -5.18 11.88 8.66
C HIS A 54 -5.83 10.48 8.73
N HIS A 55 -6.91 10.23 7.99
CA HIS A 55 -7.60 8.94 8.00
C HIS A 55 -6.85 7.83 7.22
N HIS A 56 -5.77 8.16 6.51
CA HIS A 56 -4.95 7.20 5.77
C HIS A 56 -3.83 6.57 6.62
N LEU A 57 -3.76 6.93 7.91
CA LEU A 57 -2.70 6.46 8.81
C LEU A 57 -2.71 4.94 8.94
N ILE A 58 -1.54 4.32 8.84
CA ILE A 58 -1.36 2.88 9.01
C ILE A 58 -0.12 2.56 9.84
N ASP A 59 -0.18 1.42 10.53
CA ASP A 59 0.93 0.90 11.31
C ASP A 59 1.93 0.15 10.41
N LEU A 60 3.20 0.12 10.81
CA LEU A 60 4.23 -0.64 10.10
C LEU A 60 3.89 -2.13 10.01
N ASP A 61 3.23 -2.70 11.03
CA ASP A 61 2.79 -4.11 11.07
C ASP A 61 1.78 -4.44 9.97
N PHE A 62 1.07 -3.44 9.45
CA PHE A 62 0.23 -3.60 8.27
C PHE A 62 1.10 -3.83 7.03
N LEU A 63 2.17 -3.05 6.86
CA LEU A 63 3.00 -3.02 5.65
C LEU A 63 3.92 -4.24 5.50
N ILE A 64 4.41 -4.81 6.61
CA ILE A 64 5.39 -5.91 6.59
C ILE A 64 4.79 -7.27 6.23
N ARG A 65 3.55 -7.32 5.74
CA ARG A 65 2.88 -8.56 5.35
C ARG A 65 3.34 -9.01 3.95
N PRO A 66 3.56 -10.32 3.72
CA PRO A 66 4.04 -10.85 2.42
C PRO A 66 3.03 -10.74 1.27
N VAL A 67 1.84 -10.22 1.53
CA VAL A 67 0.74 -10.05 0.58
C VAL A 67 0.78 -8.71 -0.16
N PHE A 68 1.62 -7.77 0.28
CA PHE A 68 1.68 -6.43 -0.29
C PHE A 68 2.88 -6.21 -1.21
N TYR A 69 2.61 -5.59 -2.35
CA TYR A 69 3.58 -4.94 -3.24
C TYR A 69 3.48 -3.44 -2.96
N ILE A 70 4.57 -2.80 -2.56
CA ILE A 70 4.50 -1.43 -2.05
C ILE A 70 5.02 -0.45 -3.11
N HIS A 71 4.17 0.46 -3.54
CA HIS A 71 4.54 1.64 -4.32
C HIS A 71 4.85 2.79 -3.38
N CYS A 72 6.13 3.10 -3.19
CA CYS A 72 6.56 4.23 -2.39
C CYS A 72 6.33 5.53 -3.16
N LYS A 73 5.48 6.41 -2.61
CA LYS A 73 5.12 7.70 -3.22
C LYS A 73 6.06 8.83 -2.86
N ASN A 74 6.96 8.61 -1.92
CA ASN A 74 8.04 9.54 -1.59
C ASN A 74 9.31 8.82 -1.15
N ILE A 75 10.45 9.51 -1.29
CA ILE A 75 11.78 9.01 -0.92
C ILE A 75 11.84 8.56 0.56
N PRO A 76 11.25 9.29 1.53
CA PRO A 76 11.22 8.83 2.92
C PRO A 76 10.57 7.46 3.11
N ALA A 77 9.47 7.14 2.39
CA ALA A 77 8.84 5.82 2.48
C ALA A 77 9.79 4.73 1.99
N LEU A 78 10.45 4.96 0.85
CA LEU A 78 11.45 4.04 0.29
C LEU A 78 12.60 3.79 1.28
N GLN A 79 13.20 4.85 1.82
CA GLN A 79 14.31 4.75 2.77
C GLN A 79 13.94 4.00 4.05
N LYS A 80 12.70 4.16 4.52
CA LYS A 80 12.21 3.45 5.71
C LYS A 80 11.93 1.99 5.39
N LEU A 81 11.28 1.70 4.27
CA LEU A 81 10.84 0.36 3.93
C LEU A 81 11.96 -0.54 3.40
N ILE A 82 13.00 -0.02 2.75
CA ILE A 82 14.17 -0.82 2.34
C ILE A 82 14.84 -1.54 3.53
N LYS A 83 14.76 -0.96 4.73
CA LYS A 83 15.34 -1.55 5.95
C LYS A 83 14.55 -2.77 6.44
N PHE A 84 13.31 -2.91 6.02
CA PHE A 84 12.48 -4.06 6.31
C PHE A 84 12.50 -4.93 5.05
N ASN A 85 12.82 -6.23 5.18
CA ASN A 85 12.95 -7.17 4.06
C ASN A 85 11.58 -7.40 3.36
N THR A 86 11.07 -6.35 2.73
CA THR A 86 9.75 -6.25 2.11
C THR A 86 9.86 -6.72 0.67
N PHE A 87 8.84 -7.47 0.24
CA PHE A 87 8.98 -8.39 -0.90
C PHE A 87 9.13 -7.70 -2.25
N PHE A 88 8.59 -6.49 -2.40
CA PHE A 88 8.73 -5.72 -3.64
C PHE A 88 8.42 -4.24 -3.38
N ILE A 89 9.40 -3.38 -3.65
CA ILE A 89 9.25 -1.93 -3.55
C ILE A 89 9.51 -1.31 -4.92
N VAL A 90 8.57 -0.50 -5.40
CA VAL A 90 8.74 0.31 -6.61
C VAL A 90 8.58 1.78 -6.25
N MET A 91 9.40 2.65 -6.84
CA MET A 91 9.25 4.10 -6.74
C MET A 91 9.13 4.64 -8.17
N THR A 92 8.11 5.46 -8.43
CA THR A 92 7.99 6.20 -9.69
C THR A 92 8.33 7.65 -9.40
N MET A 93 9.33 8.18 -10.11
CA MET A 93 9.72 9.59 -10.03
C MET A 93 8.70 10.49 -10.72
#